data_AF-A0AA38GSE0-F1
#
_entry.id   AF-A0AA38GSE0-F1
#
_cell.length_a   1.000
_cell.length_b   1.000
_cell.length_c   1.000
_cell.angle_alpha   90.00
_cell.angle_beta   90.00
_cell.angle_gamma   90.00
#
_symmetry.space_group_name_H-M   'P 1'
#
loop_
_entity.id
_entity.type
_entity.pdbx_description
1 polymer ?
#
loop_
_entity_poly.entity_id
_entity_poly.type
_entity_poly.pdbx_seq_one_letter_code
_entity_poly.pdbx_strand_id
1 'polypeptide(L)'
;KGYKAPSPKDLSGKLLKGAVADATTILEDQKKQWQKYGCTILSDGWTDGRNCTLINFLAASNGEMVFLKSIDTSNIVKNAENLSVMLEKIVLE
;
A
#
# COMPACT_ATOMS: atom_id res chain seq x y z
N LYS A 1 19.65 -10.41 32.53
CA LYS A 1 19.42 -9.14 31.78
C LYS A 1 18.34 -9.42 30.75
N GLY A 2 17.25 -8.65 30.73
CA GLY A 2 16.13 -8.84 29.81
C GLY A 2 16.27 -8.01 28.52
N TYR A 3 15.34 -8.24 27.59
CA TYR A 3 15.22 -7.43 26.38
C TYR A 3 14.96 -5.96 26.73
N LYS A 4 15.69 -5.04 26.07
CA LYS A 4 15.45 -3.60 26.19
C LYS A 4 14.64 -3.16 24.97
N ALA A 5 13.46 -2.59 25.23
CA ALA A 5 12.59 -2.12 24.16
C ALA A 5 13.28 -1.02 23.33
N PRO A 6 12.99 -0.94 22.01
CA PRO A 6 13.53 0.11 21.16
C PRO A 6 12.98 1.48 21.55
N SER A 7 13.76 2.54 21.32
CA SER A 7 13.27 3.91 21.49
C SER A 7 12.37 4.32 20.31
N PRO A 8 11.57 5.40 20.43
CA PRO A 8 10.81 5.94 19.31
C PRO A 8 11.69 6.27 18.09
N LYS A 9 12.94 6.72 18.30
CA LYS A 9 13.91 7.00 17.23
C LYS A 9 14.39 5.72 16.54
N ASP A 10 14.53 4.62 17.30
CA ASP A 10 14.89 3.32 16.72
C ASP A 10 13.75 2.78 15.87
N LEU A 11 12.51 2.91 16.37
CA LEU A 11 11.28 2.52 15.68
C LEU A 11 11.10 3.27 14.36
N SER A 12 11.06 4.60 14.40
CA SER A 12 10.86 5.43 13.20
C SER A 12 12.09 5.52 12.29
N GLY A 13 13.26 5.11 12.80
CA GLY A 13 14.52 5.12 12.08
C GLY A 13 14.84 3.76 11.46
N LYS A 14 15.76 3.04 12.09
CA LYS A 14 16.34 1.82 11.52
C LYS A 14 15.31 0.69 11.37
N LEU A 15 14.43 0.53 12.36
CA LEU A 15 13.48 -0.59 12.36
C LEU A 15 12.42 -0.43 11.28
N LEU A 16 11.84 0.77 11.14
CA LEU A 16 10.90 1.07 10.05
C LEU A 16 11.54 0.87 8.68
N LYS A 17 12.76 1.36 8.47
CA LYS A 17 13.48 1.17 7.20
C LYS A 17 13.71 -0.31 6.87
N GLY A 18 14.06 -1.11 7.89
CA GLY A 18 14.19 -2.56 7.74
C GLY A 18 12.87 -3.22 7.34
N ALA A 19 11.79 -2.94 8.07
CA ALA A 19 10.47 -3.48 7.77
C ALA A 19 9.96 -3.10 6.36
N VAL A 20 10.25 -1.87 5.91
CA VAL A 20 9.92 -1.44 4.54
C VAL A 20 10.72 -2.22 3.50
N ALA A 21 12.02 -2.44 3.73
CA ALA A 21 12.85 -3.24 2.83
C ALA A 21 12.33 -4.68 2.72
N ASP A 22 12.01 -5.32 3.86
CA ASP A 22 11.47 -6.67 3.91
C ASP A 22 10.12 -6.76 3.16
N ALA A 23 9.21 -5.80 3.40
CA ALA A 23 7.94 -5.73 2.69
C ALA A 23 8.10 -5.51 1.18
N THR A 24 9.11 -4.74 0.77
CA THR A 24 9.40 -4.49 -0.64
C THR A 24 9.89 -5.75 -1.32
N THR A 25 10.75 -6.55 -0.67
CA THR A 25 11.18 -7.85 -1.18
C THR A 25 10.00 -8.81 -1.38
N ILE A 26 9.08 -8.88 -0.42
CA ILE A 26 7.85 -9.70 -0.54
C ILE A 26 7.01 -9.23 -1.74
N LEU A 27 6.83 -7.91 -1.91
CA LEU A 27 6.10 -7.34 -3.03
C LEU A 27 6.74 -7.71 -4.38
N GLU A 28 8.07 -7.63 -4.50
CA GLU A 28 8.80 -8.00 -5.72
C GLU A 28 8.63 -9.48 -6.08
N ASP A 29 8.62 -10.36 -5.08
CA ASP A 29 8.40 -11.79 -5.29
C ASP A 29 6.98 -12.10 -5.76
N GLN A 30 5.98 -11.40 -5.23
CA GLN A 30 4.61 -11.50 -5.73
C GLN A 30 4.45 -10.93 -7.14
N LYS A 31 5.09 -9.80 -7.46
CA LYS A 31 5.08 -9.21 -8.81
C LYS A 31 5.53 -10.20 -9.89
N LYS A 32 6.48 -11.10 -9.58
CA LYS A 32 6.90 -12.18 -10.49
C LYS A 32 5.78 -13.17 -10.82
N GLN A 33 4.86 -13.41 -9.88
CA GLN A 33 3.73 -14.32 -10.08
C GLN A 33 2.61 -13.71 -10.93
N TRP A 34 2.54 -12.38 -11.01
CA TRP A 34 1.49 -11.69 -11.77
C TRP A 34 1.53 -12.00 -13.26
N GLN A 35 2.72 -12.24 -13.83
CA GLN A 35 2.84 -12.67 -15.24
C GLN A 35 2.20 -14.05 -15.50
N LYS A 36 2.18 -14.91 -14.47
CA LYS A 36 1.67 -16.29 -14.58
C LYS A 36 0.18 -16.38 -14.29
N TYR A 37 -0.29 -15.73 -13.23
CA TYR A 37 -1.68 -15.88 -12.75
C TYR A 37 -2.55 -14.65 -13.00
N GLY A 38 -1.97 -13.57 -13.53
CA GLY A 38 -2.60 -12.26 -13.52
C GLY A 38 -2.58 -11.62 -12.14
N CYS A 39 -3.12 -10.41 -12.07
CA CYS A 39 -3.27 -9.65 -10.83
C CYS A 39 -4.59 -8.89 -10.86
N THR A 40 -5.26 -8.80 -9.71
CA THR A 40 -6.42 -7.92 -9.50
C THR A 40 -6.00 -6.75 -8.63
N ILE A 41 -6.23 -5.53 -9.11
CA ILE A 41 -6.05 -4.33 -8.29
C ILE A 41 -7.35 -4.06 -7.53
N LEU A 42 -7.25 -3.88 -6.22
CA LEU A 42 -8.35 -3.53 -5.35
C LEU A 42 -8.14 -2.11 -4.82
N SER A 43 -9.18 -1.30 -4.87
CA SER A 43 -9.21 0.01 -4.22
C SER A 43 -10.21 -0.02 -3.07
N ASP A 44 -9.75 0.30 -1.86
CA ASP A 44 -10.58 0.43 -0.67
C ASP A 44 -10.56 1.88 -0.18
N GLY A 45 -11.70 2.56 -0.32
CA GLY A 45 -11.85 3.97 0.02
C GLY A 45 -12.57 4.16 1.34
N TRP A 46 -11.94 4.86 2.28
CA TRP A 46 -12.54 5.20 3.57
C TRP A 46 -12.54 6.72 3.78
N THR A 47 -13.61 7.23 4.41
CA THR A 47 -13.73 8.63 4.81
C THR A 47 -13.98 8.70 6.30
N ASP A 48 -13.17 9.48 7.01
CA ASP A 48 -13.32 9.68 8.45
C ASP A 48 -14.39 10.74 8.78
N GLY A 49 -14.71 10.90 10.07
CA GLY A 49 -15.66 11.91 10.53
C GLY A 49 -15.20 13.37 10.38
N ARG A 50 -13.98 13.60 9.88
CA ARG A 50 -13.39 14.92 9.58
C ARG A 50 -13.32 15.19 8.08
N ASN A 51 -13.98 14.35 7.26
CA ASN A 51 -13.92 14.35 5.81
C ASN A 51 -12.51 14.08 5.23
N CYS A 52 -11.60 13.52 6.01
CA CYS A 52 -10.35 13.00 5.48
C CYS A 52 -10.66 11.72 4.70
N THR A 53 -10.39 11.71 3.40
CA THR A 53 -10.64 10.56 2.53
C THR A 53 -9.31 9.91 2.16
N LEU A 54 -9.17 8.61 2.39
CA LEU A 54 -8.01 7.82 2.02
C LEU A 54 -8.46 6.68 1.11
N ILE A 55 -7.71 6.41 0.04
CA ILE A 55 -7.89 5.23 -0.79
C ILE A 55 -6.65 4.35 -0.67
N ASN A 56 -6.85 3.10 -0.24
CA ASN A 56 -5.84 2.05 -0.20
C ASN A 56 -5.88 1.25 -1.50
N PHE A 57 -4.73 1.05 -2.11
CA PHE A 57 -4.56 0.19 -3.28
C PHE A 57 -3.83 -1.09 -2.87
N LEU A 58 -4.45 -2.22 -3.22
CA LEU A 58 -3.94 -3.56 -2.96
C LEU A 58 -3.84 -4.31 -4.29
N ALA A 59 -2.89 -5.24 -4.36
CA ALA A 59 -2.80 -6.20 -5.45
C ALA A 59 -3.08 -7.60 -4.90
N ALA A 60 -3.98 -8.33 -5.54
CA ALA A 60 -4.22 -9.74 -5.26
C ALA A 60 -3.80 -10.62 -6.43
N SER A 61 -3.03 -11.67 -6.14
CA SER A 61 -2.61 -12.67 -7.13
C SER A 61 -2.41 -14.01 -6.45
N ASN A 62 -2.90 -15.10 -7.08
CA ASN A 62 -2.72 -16.46 -6.60
C ASN A 62 -3.12 -16.70 -5.12
N GLY A 63 -4.21 -16.06 -4.67
CA GLY A 63 -4.72 -16.20 -3.29
C GLY A 63 -3.96 -15.37 -2.24
N GLU A 64 -2.93 -14.63 -2.64
CA GLU A 64 -2.20 -13.71 -1.78
C GLU A 64 -2.58 -12.25 -2.11
N MET A 65 -2.45 -11.37 -1.13
CA MET A 65 -2.72 -9.94 -1.28
C MET A 65 -1.60 -9.12 -0.64
N VAL A 66 -1.18 -8.07 -1.34
CA VAL A 66 -0.19 -7.09 -0.84
C VAL A 66 -0.73 -5.69 -0.91
N PHE A 67 -0.31 -4.91 0.07
CA PHE A 67 -0.48 -3.47 0.07
C PHE A 67 0.50 -2.83 -0.93
N LEU A 68 -0.02 -1.99 -1.83
CA LEU A 68 0.80 -1.21 -2.76
C LEU A 68 1.04 0.18 -2.18
N LYS A 69 -0.04 0.91 -1.89
CA LYS A 69 0.02 2.33 -1.53
C LYS A 69 -1.31 2.82 -0.98
N SER A 70 -1.27 3.92 -0.23
CA SER A 70 -2.44 4.71 0.12
C SER A 70 -2.31 6.11 -0.45
N ILE A 71 -3.42 6.67 -0.93
CA ILE A 71 -3.49 8.03 -1.46
C ILE A 71 -4.48 8.82 -0.62
N ASP A 72 -4.02 9.96 -0.09
CA ASP A 72 -4.89 10.97 0.51
C ASP A 72 -5.68 11.68 -0.61
N THR A 73 -7.00 11.54 -0.55
CA THR A 73 -7.96 12.07 -1.52
C THR A 73 -8.90 13.09 -0.90
N SER A 74 -8.59 13.61 0.29
CA SER A 74 -9.42 14.58 1.02
C SER A 74 -9.72 15.84 0.20
N ASN A 75 -8.78 16.25 -0.66
CA ASN A 75 -8.90 17.42 -1.54
C ASN A 75 -9.21 17.05 -3.00
N ILE A 76 -9.60 15.80 -3.27
CA ILE A 76 -9.88 15.29 -4.61
C ILE A 76 -11.37 15.04 -4.76
N VAL A 77 -11.95 15.49 -5.88
CA VAL A 77 -13.35 15.23 -6.19
C VAL A 77 -13.56 13.73 -6.40
N LYS A 78 -14.54 13.15 -5.67
CA LYS A 78 -14.89 11.73 -5.75
C LYS A 78 -15.71 11.44 -7.01
N ASN A 79 -15.03 11.31 -8.16
CA ASN A 79 -15.64 10.94 -9.44
C ASN A 79 -14.85 9.80 -10.12
N ALA A 80 -15.45 9.24 -11.17
CA ALA A 80 -14.88 8.10 -11.88
C ALA A 80 -13.57 8.48 -12.61
N GLU A 81 -13.47 9.71 -13.10
CA GLU A 81 -12.30 10.20 -13.83
C GLU A 81 -11.07 10.26 -12.93
N ASN A 82 -11.18 10.85 -11.73
CA ASN A 82 -10.07 10.92 -10.79
C ASN A 82 -9.67 9.53 -10.30
N LEU A 83 -10.64 8.63 -10.07
CA LEU A 83 -10.35 7.24 -9.71
C LEU A 83 -9.61 6.52 -10.85
N SER A 84 -10.02 6.71 -12.11
CA SER A 84 -9.34 6.14 -13.28
C SER A 84 -7.89 6.59 -13.35
N VAL A 85 -7.62 7.89 -13.20
CA VAL A 85 -6.25 8.43 -13.20
C VAL A 85 -5.41 7.85 -12.07
N MET A 86 -6.00 7.62 -10.88
CA MET A 86 -5.29 6.97 -9.77
C MET A 86 -4.99 5.50 -10.09
N LEU A 87 -5.95 4.75 -10.62
CA LEU A 87 -5.76 3.35 -11.02
C LEU A 87 -4.70 3.21 -12.12
N GLU A 88 -4.73 4.07 -13.14
CA GLU A 88 -3.73 4.09 -14.21
C GLU A 88 -2.32 4.28 -13.66
N LYS A 89 -2.14 5.23 -12.73
CA LYS A 89 -0.85 5.43 -12.06
C LYS A 89 -0.39 4.18 -11.30
N ILE A 90 -1.29 3.52 -10.57
CA ILE A 90 -0.97 2.30 -9.83
C ILE A 90 -0.59 1.13 -10.75
N VAL A 91 -1.23 1.02 -11.92
CA VAL A 91 -0.93 -0.03 -12.91
C VAL A 91 0.38 0.23 -13.65
N LEU A 92 0.78 1.49 -13.82
CA LEU A 92 2.00 1.89 -14.54
C LEU A 92 3.26 1.99 -13.66
N GLU A 93 3.13 2.01 -12.33
CA GLU A 93 4.25 1.98 -11.34
C GLU A 93 4.91 0.59 -11.19
#